data_AF-A0A9P9EH31-F1
#
_entry.id   AF-A0A9P9EH31-F1
#
_cell.length_a   1.000
_cell.length_b   1.000
_cell.length_c   1.000
_cell.angle_alpha   90.00
_cell.angle_beta   90.00
_cell.angle_gamma   90.00
#
_symmetry.space_group_name_H-M   'P 1'
#
loop_
_entity.id
_entity.type
_entity.pdbx_description
1 polymer ?
#
loop_
_entity_poly.entity_id
_entity_poly.type
_entity_poly.pdbx_seq_one_letter_code
_entity_poly.pdbx_strand_id
1 'polypeptide(L)'
;DTKYGRLVGTDRAGNKFFENLEELPLRTRWVEFAKHDYDAAHIEPGWHAWISYTLDTPPTQDALIKAGTRHFEPTGPVFNYTGTRGAFKTYNTTKPKIQAWQPVAAPRA
;
A
#
# COMPACT_ATOMS: atom_id res chain seq x y z
N ASP A 1 2.03 22.74 -8.35
CA ASP A 1 3.31 23.30 -7.92
C ASP A 1 4.32 23.05 -9.01
N THR A 2 5.09 24.04 -9.44
CA THR A 2 6.08 23.87 -10.51
C THR A 2 7.41 23.55 -9.85
N LYS A 3 7.83 22.29 -9.92
CA LYS A 3 9.08 21.79 -9.31
C LYS A 3 9.99 21.20 -10.36
N TYR A 4 11.30 21.24 -10.10
CA TYR A 4 12.31 20.58 -10.91
C TYR A 4 13.27 19.83 -9.98
N GLY A 5 13.71 18.64 -10.39
CA GLY A 5 14.60 17.81 -9.58
C GLY A 5 15.05 16.57 -10.34
N ARG A 6 15.94 15.81 -9.71
CA ARG A 6 16.44 14.56 -10.25
C ARG A 6 15.42 13.44 -10.02
N LEU A 7 15.15 12.64 -11.05
CA LEU A 7 14.39 11.39 -10.90
C LEU A 7 15.22 10.39 -10.09
N VAL A 8 14.73 10.04 -8.90
CA VAL A 8 15.35 9.09 -7.97
C VAL A 8 14.95 7.66 -8.30
N GLY A 9 13.69 7.46 -8.72
CA GLY A 9 13.20 6.18 -9.18
C GLY A 9 11.70 6.14 -9.40
N THR A 10 11.19 4.93 -9.63
CA THR A 10 9.78 4.66 -9.90
C THR A 10 9.37 3.43 -9.10
N ASP A 11 8.16 3.45 -8.52
CA ASP A 11 7.60 2.31 -7.82
C ASP A 11 6.88 1.34 -8.76
N ARG A 12 6.37 0.21 -8.24
CA ARG A 12 5.64 -0.77 -9.08
C ARG A 12 4.26 -0.26 -9.54
N ALA A 13 3.73 0.79 -8.91
CA ALA A 13 2.49 1.45 -9.32
C ALA A 13 2.71 2.46 -10.46
N GLY A 14 3.96 2.76 -10.80
CA GLY A 14 4.37 3.72 -11.82
C GLY A 14 4.57 5.15 -11.29
N ASN A 15 4.45 5.38 -9.98
CA ASN A 15 4.68 6.69 -9.38
C ASN A 15 6.17 7.03 -9.44
N LYS A 16 6.48 8.27 -9.83
CA LYS A 16 7.86 8.75 -10.00
C LYS A 16 8.26 9.61 -8.81
N PHE A 17 9.45 9.36 -8.28
CA PHE A 17 9.97 10.05 -7.10
C PHE A 17 11.14 10.94 -7.47
N PHE A 18 11.12 12.18 -6.97
CA PHE A 18 12.09 13.22 -7.32
C PHE A 18 12.70 13.85 -6.09
N GLU A 19 13.94 14.34 -6.24
CA GLU A 19 14.66 15.07 -5.21
C GLU A 19 15.35 16.32 -5.76
N ASN A 20 15.33 17.40 -4.98
CA ASN A 20 16.10 18.63 -5.17
C ASN A 20 16.45 19.24 -3.81
N LEU A 21 17.75 19.30 -3.48
CA LEU A 21 18.26 19.80 -2.20
C LEU A 21 18.34 21.34 -2.11
N GLU A 22 18.07 22.05 -3.20
CA GLU A 22 18.02 23.52 -3.22
C GLU A 22 16.69 24.08 -2.72
N GLU A 23 15.69 23.22 -2.55
CA GLU A 23 14.37 23.57 -2.04
C GLU A 23 14.37 23.75 -0.51
N LEU A 24 13.30 24.39 -0.01
CA LEU A 24 13.09 24.53 1.43
C LEU A 24 13.05 23.15 2.13
N PRO A 25 13.48 23.07 3.40
CA PRO A 25 13.39 21.84 4.18
C PRO A 25 11.99 21.21 4.10
N LEU A 26 11.94 19.89 4.00
CA LEU A 26 10.72 19.08 3.81
C LEU A 26 10.02 19.23 2.44
N ARG A 27 10.48 20.10 1.55
CA ARG A 27 10.00 20.22 0.16
C ARG A 27 11.00 19.72 -0.88
N THR A 28 12.11 19.14 -0.42
CA THR A 28 13.20 18.65 -1.27
C THR A 28 12.85 17.33 -1.96
N ARG A 29 11.94 16.51 -1.41
CA ARG A 29 11.43 15.27 -2.00
C ARG A 29 9.95 15.39 -2.36
N TRP A 30 9.55 14.87 -3.51
CA TRP A 30 8.15 14.78 -3.91
C TRP A 30 7.89 13.59 -4.84
N VAL A 31 6.60 13.29 -5.03
CA VAL A 31 6.11 12.23 -5.92
C VAL A 31 5.23 12.83 -7.01
N GLU A 32 5.36 12.29 -8.21
CA GLU A 32 4.43 12.46 -9.32
C GLU A 32 3.67 11.14 -9.49
N PHE A 33 2.38 11.14 -9.16
CA PHE A 33 1.56 9.95 -9.25
C PHE A 33 1.26 9.59 -10.70
N ALA A 34 1.26 8.28 -11.00
CA ALA A 34 0.93 7.80 -12.35
C ALA A 34 -0.55 8.00 -12.72
N LYS A 35 -1.43 8.05 -11.70
CA LYS A 35 -2.88 8.22 -11.86
C LYS A 35 -3.30 9.64 -11.50
N HIS A 36 -4.30 10.15 -12.22
CA HIS A 36 -4.87 11.47 -11.94
C HIS A 36 -5.70 11.51 -10.65
N ASP A 37 -6.46 10.44 -10.36
CA ASP A 37 -7.17 10.26 -9.09
C ASP A 37 -6.19 9.67 -8.06
N TYR A 38 -5.30 10.52 -7.57
CA TYR A 38 -4.21 10.12 -6.69
C TYR A 38 -4.60 10.16 -5.22
N ASP A 39 -4.03 9.25 -4.44
CA ASP A 39 -4.11 9.19 -2.98
C ASP A 39 -2.69 8.98 -2.45
N ALA A 40 -2.37 9.58 -1.30
CA ALA A 40 -1.12 9.32 -0.58
C ALA A 40 -0.93 7.82 -0.28
N ALA A 41 -2.04 7.08 -0.09
CA ALA A 41 -2.02 5.64 0.10
C ALA A 41 -1.62 4.83 -1.16
N HIS A 42 -1.35 5.48 -2.30
CA HIS A 42 -0.81 4.84 -3.50
C HIS A 42 0.72 4.68 -3.48
N ILE A 43 1.41 5.29 -2.51
CA ILE A 43 2.87 5.19 -2.38
C ILE A 43 3.23 3.84 -1.75
N GLU A 44 4.16 3.11 -2.36
CA GLU A 44 4.64 1.85 -1.77
C GLU A 44 5.40 2.08 -0.44
N PRO A 45 5.38 1.12 0.51
CA PRO A 45 5.92 1.34 1.86
C PRO A 45 7.37 1.80 1.93
N GLY A 46 8.26 1.23 1.09
CA GLY A 46 9.67 1.65 1.06
C GLY A 46 9.83 3.10 0.56
N TRP A 47 9.06 3.48 -0.45
CA TRP A 47 9.06 4.85 -0.98
C TRP A 47 8.41 5.83 -0.02
N HIS A 48 7.42 5.38 0.75
CA HIS A 48 6.81 6.17 1.82
C HIS A 48 7.82 6.50 2.93
N ALA A 49 8.65 5.53 3.34
CA ALA A 49 9.72 5.79 4.31
C ALA A 49 10.74 6.81 3.79
N TRP A 50 11.11 6.73 2.51
CA TRP A 50 12.06 7.66 1.90
C TRP A 50 11.49 9.08 1.72
N ILE A 51 10.27 9.22 1.20
CA ILE A 51 9.66 10.54 0.96
C ILE A 51 9.33 11.26 2.28
N SER A 52 9.07 10.52 3.35
CA SER A 52 8.85 11.05 4.70
C SER A 52 10.14 11.31 5.49
N TYR A 53 11.31 11.25 4.85
CA TYR A 53 12.62 11.45 5.49
C TYR A 53 12.90 10.50 6.66
N THR A 54 12.25 9.33 6.70
CA THR A 54 12.59 8.28 7.68
C THR A 54 13.87 7.57 7.28
N LEU A 55 14.10 7.44 5.97
CA LEU A 55 15.31 6.86 5.39
C LEU A 55 15.92 7.85 4.38
N ASP A 56 17.25 7.93 4.36
CA ASP A 56 17.98 8.73 3.37
C ASP A 56 18.14 7.99 2.04
N THR A 57 18.34 6.67 2.11
CA THR A 57 18.51 5.82 0.94
C THR A 57 17.16 5.41 0.34
N PRO A 58 16.94 5.60 -0.97
CA PRO A 58 15.71 5.16 -1.62
C PRO A 58 15.68 3.63 -1.80
N PRO A 59 14.49 3.03 -2.02
CA PRO A 59 14.35 1.58 -2.22
C PRO A 59 15.08 1.01 -3.43
N THR A 60 15.51 1.86 -4.35
CA THR A 60 16.35 1.47 -5.49
C THR A 60 17.80 1.18 -5.11
N GLN A 61 18.27 1.74 -3.99
CA GLN A 61 19.67 1.61 -3.53
C GLN A 61 19.81 0.65 -2.35
N ASP A 62 18.79 0.53 -1.50
CA ASP A 62 18.82 -0.37 -0.36
C ASP A 62 18.04 -1.67 -0.63
N ALA A 63 18.77 -2.79 -0.63
CA ALA A 63 18.24 -4.11 -0.90
C ALA A 63 17.25 -4.60 0.18
N LEU A 64 17.33 -4.09 1.41
CA LEU A 64 16.48 -4.53 2.52
C LEU A 64 15.04 -4.03 2.40
N ILE A 65 14.86 -2.84 1.82
CA ILE A 65 13.57 -2.18 1.64
C ILE A 65 12.99 -2.36 0.23
N LYS A 66 13.72 -3.05 -0.64
CA LYS A 66 13.27 -3.36 -2.00
C LYS A 66 12.07 -4.33 -1.97
N ALA A 67 10.96 -3.89 -2.54
CA ALA A 67 9.74 -4.69 -2.67
C ALA A 67 9.90 -5.86 -3.67
N GLY A 68 9.19 -6.95 -3.40
CA GLY A 68 9.16 -8.17 -4.22
C GLY A 68 10.28 -9.16 -3.92
N THR A 69 11.03 -8.97 -2.84
CA THR A 69 12.14 -9.87 -2.46
C THR A 69 11.68 -11.02 -1.57
N ARG A 70 10.61 -10.81 -0.78
CA ARG A 70 10.12 -11.79 0.19
C ARG A 70 8.93 -12.56 -0.37
N HIS A 71 8.88 -13.86 -0.11
CA HIS A 71 7.85 -14.76 -0.66
C HIS A 71 6.42 -14.40 -0.22
N PHE A 72 6.26 -13.76 0.93
CA PHE A 72 4.95 -13.35 1.48
C PHE A 72 4.49 -11.97 0.98
N GLU A 73 5.34 -11.24 0.27
CA GLU A 73 5.00 -9.90 -0.20
C GLU A 73 3.97 -9.96 -1.34
N PRO A 74 3.03 -9.01 -1.39
CA PRO A 74 2.11 -8.91 -2.51
C PRO A 74 2.85 -8.75 -3.85
N THR A 75 2.43 -9.48 -4.87
CA THR A 75 3.04 -9.45 -6.22
C THR A 75 2.93 -8.09 -6.90
N GLY A 76 1.89 -7.31 -6.57
CA GLY A 76 1.64 -5.96 -7.07
C GLY A 76 1.42 -4.94 -5.96
N PRO A 77 1.26 -3.65 -6.32
CA PRO A 77 0.97 -2.60 -5.36
C PRO A 77 -0.42 -2.80 -4.75
N VAL A 78 -0.53 -2.64 -3.43
CA VAL A 78 -1.79 -2.74 -2.68
C VAL A 78 -2.15 -1.37 -2.16
N PHE A 79 -3.34 -0.90 -2.50
CA PHE A 79 -3.83 0.44 -2.18
C PHE A 79 -4.89 0.41 -1.08
N ASN A 80 -5.22 1.59 -0.56
CA ASN A 80 -6.39 1.75 0.30
C ASN A 80 -7.68 1.60 -0.52
N TYR A 81 -8.54 0.68 -0.12
CA TYR A 81 -9.82 0.41 -0.80
C TYR A 81 -11.03 0.95 -0.04
N THR A 82 -10.84 1.81 0.96
CA THR A 82 -11.95 2.45 1.68
C THR A 82 -12.93 3.14 0.72
N GLY A 83 -14.23 3.08 1.00
CA GLY A 83 -15.27 3.63 0.11
C GLY A 83 -15.50 2.86 -1.21
N THR A 84 -14.70 1.84 -1.51
CA THR A 84 -14.90 0.98 -2.70
C THR A 84 -15.53 -0.36 -2.34
N ARG A 85 -15.89 -1.16 -3.36
CA ARG A 85 -16.34 -2.56 -3.15
C ARG A 85 -15.27 -3.46 -2.52
N GLY A 86 -13.99 -3.10 -2.66
CA GLY A 86 -12.84 -3.82 -2.09
C GLY A 86 -12.50 -3.45 -0.65
N ALA A 87 -13.31 -2.61 0.02
CA ALA A 87 -13.08 -2.23 1.41
C ALA A 87 -13.03 -3.46 2.34
N PHE A 88 -12.11 -3.44 3.30
CA PHE A 88 -12.00 -4.48 4.31
C PHE A 88 -13.27 -4.55 5.15
N LYS A 89 -13.88 -5.75 5.20
CA LYS A 89 -15.04 -6.06 6.04
C LYS A 89 -14.60 -7.03 7.12
N THR A 90 -14.70 -6.60 8.36
CA THR A 90 -14.42 -7.47 9.51
C THR A 90 -15.49 -8.56 9.60
N TYR A 91 -15.07 -9.73 10.07
CA TYR A 91 -15.96 -10.85 10.35
C TYR A 91 -15.39 -11.67 11.51
N ASN A 92 -16.22 -12.51 12.11
CA ASN A 92 -15.77 -13.44 13.13
C ASN A 92 -14.98 -14.58 12.46
N THR A 93 -13.69 -14.69 12.73
CA THR A 93 -12.82 -15.76 12.22
C THR A 93 -13.03 -17.09 12.94
N THR A 94 -13.89 -17.13 13.96
CA THR A 94 -14.23 -18.34 14.71
C THR A 94 -15.55 -18.96 14.25
N LYS A 95 -15.59 -20.29 14.22
CA LYS A 95 -16.82 -21.06 14.07
C LYS A 95 -17.64 -21.02 15.37
N PRO A 96 -18.98 -21.19 15.32
CA PRO A 96 -19.80 -21.33 16.52
C PRO A 96 -19.27 -22.43 17.44
N LYS A 97 -19.16 -22.12 18.74
CA LYS A 97 -18.66 -23.05 19.75
C LYS A 97 -19.68 -24.12 20.14
N ILE A 98 -20.96 -23.81 19.96
CA ILE A 98 -22.09 -24.68 20.28
C ILE A 98 -22.80 -25.01 18.97
N GLN A 99 -23.04 -26.28 18.71
CA GLN A 99 -23.80 -26.74 17.54
C GLN A 99 -25.28 -26.84 17.90
N ALA A 100 -26.13 -26.23 17.09
CA ALA A 100 -27.58 -26.35 17.23
C ALA A 100 -28.05 -27.72 16.71
N TRP A 101 -29.08 -28.27 17.34
CA TRP A 101 -29.77 -29.44 16.81
C TRP A 101 -30.38 -29.12 15.44
N GLN A 102 -30.15 -29.98 14.45
CA GLN A 102 -30.80 -29.89 13.14
C GLN A 102 -32.06 -30.76 13.14
N PRO A 103 -33.28 -30.18 13.11
CA PRO A 103 -34.51 -30.94 13.17
C PRO A 103 -34.73 -31.80 11.93
N VAL A 104 -35.18 -33.03 12.15
CA VAL A 104 -35.68 -33.92 11.10
C VAL A 104 -37.17 -34.14 11.34
N ALA A 105 -38.01 -33.72 10.40
CA ALA A 105 -39.46 -33.93 10.49
C ALA A 105 -39.79 -35.38 10.11
N ALA A 106 -40.45 -36.12 11.02
CA ALA A 106 -40.96 -37.46 10.75
C ALA A 106 -42.50 -37.43 10.59
N PRO A 107 -43.07 -38.18 9.62
CA PRO A 107 -44.51 -38.33 9.49
C PRO A 107 -45.09 -39.07 10.70
N ARG A 108 -46.36 -38.79 11.04
CA ARG A 108 -47.11 -39.57 12.03
C ARG A 108 -47.55 -40.90 11.41
N ALA A 109 -47.43 -41.99 12.17
CA ALA A 109 -47.92 -43.32 11.78
C ALA A 109 -49.45 -43.43 11.95
#